data_AF-A0A7W8HTB2-F1
#
_entry.id   AF-A0A7W8HTB2-F1
#
_cell.length_a   1.000
_cell.length_b   1.000
_cell.length_c   1.000
_cell.angle_alpha   90.00
_cell.angle_beta   90.00
_cell.angle_gamma   90.00
#
_symmetry.space_group_name_H-M   'P 1'
#
loop_
_entity.id
_entity.type
_entity.pdbx_description
1 polymer ?
#
loop_
_entity_poly.entity_id
_entity_poly.type
_entity_poly.pdbx_seq_one_letter_code
_entity_poly.pdbx_strand_id
1 'polypeptide(L)'
;MTSSTTTNSEAVQTELDQFIFRNVEEMAFEPSEWEASTLLEVLALPRVTVMRPPVEQLLEIGMRPNDCHANCAAQAANDTEGRSRHVSGWYIYGSDLILHSVVDIGGDWYCLTPQTATLPSRFQFIPDSQIEWRESANGSGMDAYRGGRPLPLALRKYPHVHVQMRNEFMALIAAGVAAVDARDRVDANWAAALLKLEPTREPFLL
;
A
#
# COMPACT_ATOMS: atom_id res chain seq x y z
N MET A 1 35.35 -15.08 -21.98
CA MET A 1 33.88 -15.05 -21.84
C MET A 1 33.58 -14.50 -20.46
N THR A 2 33.36 -13.20 -20.36
CA THR A 2 32.99 -12.54 -19.11
C THR A 2 32.11 -11.35 -19.43
N SER A 3 31.12 -11.14 -18.56
CA SER A 3 30.28 -9.95 -18.40
C SER A 3 28.94 -9.94 -19.16
N SER A 4 27.96 -10.64 -18.58
CA SER A 4 26.52 -10.34 -18.70
C SER A 4 25.88 -10.35 -17.30
N THR A 5 26.36 -9.48 -16.40
CA THR A 5 25.78 -9.34 -15.04
C THR A 5 25.37 -7.89 -14.73
N THR A 6 25.86 -6.90 -15.49
CA THR A 6 25.67 -5.47 -15.18
C THR A 6 24.27 -4.95 -15.54
N THR A 7 23.63 -5.47 -16.59
CA THR A 7 22.36 -4.94 -17.10
C THR A 7 21.14 -5.22 -16.21
N ASN A 8 21.13 -6.36 -15.51
CA ASN A 8 20.00 -6.73 -14.65
C ASN A 8 20.00 -5.97 -13.31
N SER A 9 21.19 -5.70 -12.76
CA SER A 9 21.31 -5.02 -11.46
C SER A 9 20.95 -3.54 -11.54
N GLU A 10 21.35 -2.86 -12.62
CA GLU A 10 21.02 -1.44 -12.83
C GLU A 10 19.54 -1.22 -13.14
N ALA A 11 18.92 -2.12 -13.93
CA ALA A 11 17.49 -2.08 -14.22
C ALA A 11 16.63 -2.30 -12.97
N VAL A 12 16.96 -3.31 -12.15
CA VAL A 12 16.26 -3.59 -10.88
C VAL A 12 16.41 -2.43 -9.89
N GLN A 13 17.60 -1.82 -9.81
CA GLN A 13 17.82 -0.65 -8.96
C GLN A 13 16.95 0.54 -9.41
N THR A 14 16.84 0.76 -10.73
CA THR A 14 16.04 1.87 -11.29
C THR A 14 14.55 1.69 -11.03
N GLU A 15 14.01 0.47 -11.14
CA GLU A 15 12.60 0.18 -10.83
C GLU A 15 12.29 0.37 -9.34
N LEU A 16 13.18 -0.08 -8.46
CA LEU A 16 13.05 0.13 -7.02
C LEU A 16 13.09 1.61 -6.66
N ASP A 17 14.01 2.37 -7.25
CA ASP A 17 14.11 3.81 -7.03
C ASP A 17 12.82 4.51 -7.48
N GLN A 18 12.32 4.21 -8.68
CA GLN A 18 11.05 4.75 -9.18
C GLN A 18 9.87 4.42 -8.27
N PHE A 19 9.82 3.19 -7.75
CA PHE A 19 8.80 2.78 -6.78
C PHE A 19 8.89 3.60 -5.49
N ILE A 20 10.10 3.81 -4.95
CA ILE A 20 10.31 4.62 -3.74
C ILE A 20 9.87 6.07 -3.98
N PHE A 21 10.32 6.69 -5.08
CA PHE A 21 9.93 8.06 -5.42
C PHE A 21 8.41 8.21 -5.51
N ARG A 22 7.75 7.30 -6.23
CA ARG A 22 6.30 7.33 -6.37
C ARG A 22 5.59 7.23 -5.03
N ASN A 23 5.97 6.27 -4.17
CA ASN A 23 5.34 6.11 -2.87
C ASN A 23 5.53 7.34 -1.97
N VAL A 24 6.74 7.92 -1.95
CA VAL A 24 7.02 9.12 -1.15
C VAL A 24 6.15 10.31 -1.61
N GLU A 25 5.98 10.48 -2.92
CA GLU A 25 5.13 11.53 -3.47
C GLU A 25 3.63 11.26 -3.22
N GLU A 26 3.16 10.03 -3.46
CA GLU A 26 1.75 9.64 -3.28
C GLU A 26 1.30 9.71 -1.82
N MET A 27 2.22 9.64 -0.86
CA MET A 27 1.92 9.78 0.57
C MET A 27 1.93 11.25 1.05
N ALA A 28 2.43 12.20 0.27
CA ALA A 28 2.66 13.59 0.68
C ALA A 28 1.58 14.58 0.19
N PHE A 29 0.37 14.11 -0.10
CA PHE A 29 -0.73 14.98 -0.51
C PHE A 29 -1.20 15.92 0.62
N GLU A 30 -1.81 17.04 0.24
CA GLU A 30 -2.27 18.05 1.20
C GLU A 30 -3.31 17.48 2.19
N PRO A 31 -3.15 17.71 3.51
CA PRO A 31 -4.14 17.31 4.51
C PRO A 31 -5.51 17.92 4.19
N SER A 32 -6.58 17.18 4.46
CA SER A 32 -7.94 17.72 4.31
C SER A 32 -8.88 17.22 5.39
N GLU A 33 -9.92 18.00 5.70
CA GLU A 33 -10.96 17.60 6.66
C GLU A 33 -11.65 16.29 6.26
N TRP A 34 -11.81 16.07 4.96
CA TRP A 34 -12.38 14.83 4.42
C TRP A 34 -11.49 13.60 4.70
N GLU A 35 -10.16 13.74 4.64
CA GLU A 35 -9.25 12.64 4.99
C GLU A 35 -9.43 12.26 6.46
N ALA A 36 -9.47 13.28 7.34
CA ALA A 36 -9.65 13.08 8.77
C ALA A 36 -11.01 12.46 9.11
N SER A 37 -12.11 12.93 8.51
CA SER A 37 -13.43 12.35 8.74
C SER A 37 -13.53 10.92 8.22
N THR A 38 -13.00 10.66 7.01
CA THR A 38 -13.01 9.33 6.40
C THR A 38 -12.17 8.35 7.19
N LEU A 39 -11.02 8.78 7.72
CA LEU A 39 -10.20 7.96 8.62
C LEU A 39 -11.02 7.48 9.83
N LEU A 40 -11.72 8.39 10.51
CA LEU A 40 -12.54 8.04 11.67
C LEU A 40 -13.70 7.11 11.32
N GLU A 41 -14.37 7.35 10.19
CA GLU A 41 -15.43 6.45 9.68
C GLU A 41 -14.91 5.04 9.42
N VAL A 42 -13.78 4.93 8.72
CA VAL A 42 -13.18 3.65 8.35
C VAL A 42 -12.71 2.90 9.59
N LEU A 43 -12.12 3.59 10.57
CA LEU A 43 -11.65 2.95 11.81
C LEU A 43 -12.77 2.33 12.65
N ALA A 44 -14.02 2.78 12.46
CA ALA A 44 -15.20 2.21 13.10
C ALA A 44 -15.76 0.97 12.38
N LEU A 45 -15.27 0.64 11.17
CA LEU A 45 -15.69 -0.54 10.42
C LEU A 45 -15.06 -1.83 10.99
N PRO A 46 -15.68 -3.00 10.75
CA PRO A 46 -15.14 -4.28 11.20
C PRO A 46 -13.76 -4.59 10.61
N ARG A 47 -12.92 -5.26 11.40
CA ARG A 47 -11.60 -5.74 10.98
C ARG A 47 -11.64 -7.22 10.66
N VAL A 48 -10.83 -7.64 9.70
CA VAL A 48 -10.56 -9.04 9.38
C VAL A 48 -9.06 -9.29 9.37
N THR A 49 -8.68 -10.54 9.63
CA THR A 49 -7.29 -10.97 9.52
C THR A 49 -7.05 -11.58 8.15
N VAL A 50 -6.12 -10.98 7.40
CA VAL A 50 -5.73 -11.41 6.06
C VAL A 50 -4.45 -12.24 6.14
N MET A 51 -4.38 -13.29 5.34
CA MET A 51 -3.18 -14.10 5.17
C MET A 51 -2.47 -13.77 3.86
N ARG A 52 -1.14 -13.78 3.88
CA ARG A 52 -0.29 -13.73 2.69
C ARG A 52 0.22 -15.13 2.40
N PRO A 53 -0.19 -15.76 1.27
CA PRO A 53 0.46 -16.96 0.79
C PRO A 53 1.96 -16.73 0.53
N PRO A 54 2.78 -17.80 0.50
CA PRO A 54 4.19 -17.70 0.13
C PRO A 54 4.38 -17.00 -1.22
N VAL A 55 5.40 -16.16 -1.33
CA VAL A 55 5.68 -15.34 -2.51
C VAL A 55 5.89 -16.21 -3.74
N GLU A 56 6.60 -17.33 -3.58
CA GLU A 56 6.90 -18.27 -4.66
C GLU A 56 5.62 -18.84 -5.27
N GLN A 57 4.64 -19.20 -4.43
CA GLN A 57 3.35 -19.72 -4.90
C GLN A 57 2.55 -18.68 -5.66
N LEU A 58 2.56 -17.43 -5.20
CA LEU A 58 1.86 -16.32 -5.88
C LEU A 58 2.47 -16.03 -7.25
N LEU A 59 3.80 -16.09 -7.34
CA LEU A 59 4.51 -15.91 -8.62
C LEU A 59 4.24 -17.07 -9.59
N GLU A 60 4.22 -18.31 -9.10
CA GLU A 60 3.92 -19.50 -9.92
C GLU A 60 2.54 -19.44 -10.57
N ILE A 61 1.54 -18.88 -9.88
CA ILE A 61 0.19 -18.69 -10.43
C ILE A 61 0.02 -17.38 -11.20
N GLY A 62 1.11 -16.65 -11.46
CA GLY A 62 1.14 -15.48 -12.33
C GLY A 62 0.69 -14.17 -11.67
N MET A 63 0.65 -14.08 -10.34
CA MET A 63 0.35 -12.82 -9.65
C MET A 63 1.50 -11.83 -9.81
N ARG A 64 1.15 -10.55 -9.99
CA ARG A 64 2.10 -9.47 -10.24
C ARG A 64 2.57 -8.83 -8.94
N PRO A 65 3.88 -8.62 -8.73
CA PRO A 65 4.37 -7.91 -7.55
C PRO A 65 3.76 -6.51 -7.42
N ASN A 66 3.41 -6.13 -6.19
CA ASN A 66 2.89 -4.79 -5.83
C ASN A 66 1.61 -4.32 -6.57
N ASP A 67 0.85 -5.22 -7.20
CA ASP A 67 -0.37 -4.88 -7.95
C ASP A 67 -1.60 -5.57 -7.36
N CYS A 68 -1.96 -5.18 -6.13
CA CYS A 68 -2.98 -5.90 -5.37
C CYS A 68 -4.38 -5.84 -5.99
N HIS A 69 -4.72 -4.72 -6.62
CA HIS A 69 -6.04 -4.53 -7.22
C HIS A 69 -6.21 -5.38 -8.47
N ALA A 70 -5.22 -5.40 -9.38
CA ALA A 70 -5.29 -6.24 -10.57
C ALA A 70 -5.25 -7.74 -10.23
N ASN A 71 -4.41 -8.14 -9.28
CA ASN A 71 -4.32 -9.55 -8.86
C ASN A 71 -5.65 -10.07 -8.30
N CYS A 72 -6.32 -9.27 -7.43
CA CYS A 72 -7.61 -9.67 -6.86
C CYS A 72 -8.72 -9.69 -7.91
N ALA A 73 -8.73 -8.72 -8.83
CA ALA A 73 -9.67 -8.69 -9.95
C ALA A 73 -9.47 -9.91 -10.87
N ALA A 74 -8.22 -10.26 -11.19
CA ALA A 74 -7.89 -11.43 -12.00
C ALA A 74 -8.31 -12.73 -11.31
N GLN A 75 -8.06 -12.89 -10.01
CA GLN A 75 -8.52 -14.05 -9.25
C GLN A 75 -10.04 -14.20 -9.31
N ALA A 76 -10.79 -13.12 -9.06
CA ALA A 76 -12.24 -13.15 -9.08
C ALA A 76 -12.79 -13.46 -10.49
N ALA A 77 -12.16 -12.93 -11.55
CA ALA A 77 -12.54 -13.19 -12.93
C ALA A 77 -12.26 -14.64 -13.37
N ASN A 78 -11.21 -15.27 -12.83
CA ASN A 78 -10.81 -16.63 -13.19
C ASN A 78 -11.50 -17.72 -12.34
N ASP A 79 -12.22 -17.37 -11.29
CA ASP A 79 -12.91 -18.34 -10.44
C ASP A 79 -14.26 -18.77 -11.03
N THR A 80 -14.25 -19.89 -11.74
CA THR A 80 -15.43 -20.49 -12.36
C THR A 80 -16.44 -21.06 -11.36
N GLU A 81 -16.04 -21.29 -10.12
CA GLU A 81 -16.91 -21.80 -9.05
C GLU A 81 -17.61 -20.65 -8.28
N GLY A 82 -17.21 -19.40 -8.52
CA GLY A 82 -17.81 -18.21 -7.91
C GLY A 82 -17.58 -18.11 -6.40
N ARG A 83 -16.50 -18.72 -5.88
CA ARG A 83 -16.17 -18.70 -4.45
C ARG A 83 -15.33 -17.50 -4.03
N SER A 84 -14.68 -16.85 -4.98
CA SER A 84 -13.75 -15.74 -4.80
C SER A 84 -14.48 -14.42 -4.96
N ARG A 85 -14.34 -13.55 -3.96
CA ARG A 85 -14.83 -12.17 -4.02
C ARG A 85 -13.67 -11.21 -3.88
N HIS A 86 -13.47 -10.35 -4.88
CA HIS A 86 -12.58 -9.20 -4.76
C HIS A 86 -13.17 -8.20 -3.78
N VAL A 87 -12.41 -7.88 -2.73
CA VAL A 87 -12.80 -6.91 -1.70
C VAL A 87 -11.75 -5.81 -1.62
N SER A 88 -12.20 -4.56 -1.68
CA SER A 88 -11.37 -3.38 -1.47
C SER A 88 -11.58 -2.81 -0.07
N GLY A 89 -10.55 -2.13 0.44
CA GLY A 89 -10.56 -1.59 1.78
C GLY A 89 -9.18 -1.13 2.17
N TRP A 90 -8.87 -1.27 3.45
CA TRP A 90 -7.74 -0.57 4.06
C TRP A 90 -6.83 -1.54 4.81
N TYR A 91 -5.57 -1.62 4.37
CA TYR A 91 -4.49 -2.29 5.10
C TYR A 91 -3.99 -1.36 6.21
N ILE A 92 -3.98 -1.85 7.45
CA ILE A 92 -3.45 -1.12 8.59
C ILE A 92 -1.92 -1.21 8.58
N TYR A 93 -1.24 -0.10 8.30
CA TYR A 93 0.21 0.00 8.26
C TYR A 93 0.71 1.11 9.18
N GLY A 94 1.25 0.72 10.35
CA GLY A 94 1.61 1.69 11.38
C GLY A 94 0.39 2.53 11.77
N SER A 95 0.53 3.86 11.72
CA SER A 95 -0.53 4.83 12.00
C SER A 95 -1.37 5.22 10.78
N ASP A 96 -1.21 4.54 9.65
CA ASP A 96 -1.92 4.89 8.41
C ASP A 96 -2.75 3.71 7.90
N LEU A 97 -3.74 4.03 7.07
CA LEU A 97 -4.57 3.08 6.36
C LEU A 97 -4.25 3.16 4.88
N ILE A 98 -3.67 2.10 4.31
CA ILE A 98 -3.27 2.05 2.89
C ILE A 98 -4.40 1.40 2.09
N LEU A 99 -4.84 2.04 1.01
CA LEU A 99 -5.81 1.47 0.08
C LEU A 99 -5.27 0.13 -0.45
N HIS A 100 -6.05 -0.92 -0.30
CA HIS A 100 -5.59 -2.28 -0.58
C HIS A 100 -6.73 -3.18 -1.07
N SER A 101 -6.36 -4.21 -1.82
CA SER A 101 -7.28 -5.29 -2.22
C SER A 101 -6.88 -6.63 -1.66
N VAL A 102 -7.91 -7.40 -1.32
CA VAL A 102 -7.81 -8.79 -0.87
C VAL A 102 -8.90 -9.60 -1.56
N VAL A 103 -8.79 -10.92 -1.48
CA VAL A 103 -9.82 -11.85 -1.93
C VAL A 103 -10.38 -12.58 -0.71
N ASP A 104 -11.70 -12.59 -0.60
CA ASP A 104 -12.43 -13.52 0.27
C ASP A 104 -12.75 -14.78 -0.53
N ILE A 105 -12.22 -15.93 -0.09
CA ILE A 105 -12.46 -17.23 -0.69
C ILE A 105 -13.15 -18.11 0.36
N GLY A 106 -14.47 -18.22 0.26
CA GLY A 106 -15.25 -19.06 1.18
C GLY A 106 -15.18 -18.64 2.66
N GLY A 107 -14.96 -17.35 2.95
CA GLY A 107 -14.83 -16.79 4.30
C GLY A 107 -13.39 -16.55 4.76
N ASP A 108 -12.40 -17.09 4.03
CA ASP A 108 -10.99 -16.90 4.31
C ASP A 108 -10.40 -15.75 3.47
N TRP A 109 -9.58 -14.91 4.10
CA TRP A 109 -9.12 -13.65 3.51
C TRP A 109 -7.65 -13.72 3.10
N TYR A 110 -7.37 -13.42 1.83
CA TYR A 110 -6.04 -13.54 1.23
C TYR A 110 -5.58 -12.25 0.53
N CYS A 111 -4.33 -11.89 0.76
CA CYS A 111 -3.63 -10.90 -0.07
C CYS A 111 -2.83 -11.66 -1.14
N LEU A 112 -3.27 -11.59 -2.40
CA LEU A 112 -2.68 -12.33 -3.52
C LEU A 112 -1.57 -11.54 -4.23
N THR A 113 -0.80 -10.75 -3.48
CA THR A 113 0.21 -9.87 -4.06
C THR A 113 1.59 -10.26 -3.57
N PRO A 114 2.47 -10.75 -4.47
CA PRO A 114 3.89 -10.90 -4.16
C PRO A 114 4.45 -9.56 -3.69
N GLN A 115 5.14 -9.58 -2.55
CA GLN A 115 5.78 -8.40 -1.97
C GLN A 115 7.28 -8.52 -2.18
N THR A 116 7.92 -7.43 -2.61
CA THR A 116 9.38 -7.39 -2.78
C THR A 116 10.10 -7.26 -1.44
N ALA A 117 9.42 -6.71 -0.43
CA ALA A 117 9.90 -6.64 0.94
C ALA A 117 9.38 -7.82 1.78
N THR A 118 10.17 -8.25 2.76
CA THR A 118 9.71 -9.22 3.77
C THR A 118 8.68 -8.56 4.67
N LEU A 119 7.44 -9.03 4.60
CA LEU A 119 6.33 -8.55 5.43
C LEU A 119 5.74 -9.69 6.28
N PRO A 120 5.00 -9.37 7.36
CA PRO A 120 4.31 -10.39 8.15
C PRO A 120 3.38 -11.25 7.29
N SER A 121 3.33 -12.55 7.59
CA SER A 121 2.45 -13.51 6.88
C SER A 121 0.96 -13.27 7.12
N ARG A 122 0.61 -12.47 8.14
CA ARG A 122 -0.76 -12.07 8.47
C ARG A 122 -0.82 -10.61 8.83
N PHE A 123 -1.93 -9.96 8.52
CA PHE A 123 -2.16 -8.55 8.86
C PHE A 123 -3.65 -8.23 9.06
N GLN A 124 -3.92 -7.08 9.68
CA GLN A 124 -5.28 -6.57 9.86
C GLN A 124 -5.71 -5.72 8.67
N PHE A 125 -6.95 -5.93 8.23
CA PHE A 125 -7.56 -5.24 7.10
C PHE A 125 -8.98 -4.81 7.49
N ILE A 126 -9.40 -3.66 6.97
CA ILE A 126 -10.74 -3.12 7.15
C ILE A 126 -11.43 -3.14 5.79
N PRO A 127 -12.35 -4.09 5.52
CA PRO A 127 -13.17 -4.07 4.32
C PRO A 127 -14.03 -2.80 4.27
N ASP A 128 -14.07 -2.13 3.13
CA ASP A 128 -14.88 -0.93 2.94
C ASP A 128 -15.78 -1.07 1.72
N SER A 129 -17.04 -1.40 1.97
CA SER A 129 -18.05 -1.59 0.93
C SER A 129 -18.51 -0.29 0.27
N GLN A 130 -18.06 0.88 0.75
CA GLN A 130 -18.34 2.16 0.12
C GLN A 130 -17.32 2.54 -0.95
N ILE A 131 -16.27 1.74 -1.13
CA ILE A 131 -15.30 1.92 -2.20
C ILE A 131 -15.89 1.41 -3.52
N GLU A 132 -15.92 2.30 -4.50
CA GLU A 132 -16.37 2.03 -5.86
C GLU A 132 -15.19 2.16 -6.82
N TRP A 133 -15.06 1.22 -7.75
CA TRP A 133 -14.09 1.31 -8.84
C TRP A 133 -14.79 1.80 -10.09
N ARG A 134 -14.21 2.83 -10.72
CA ARG A 134 -14.75 3.44 -11.93
C ARG A 134 -13.66 3.47 -12.99
N GLU A 135 -14.01 3.31 -14.26
CA GLU A 135 -13.04 3.49 -15.34
C GLU A 135 -12.42 4.89 -15.26
N SER A 136 -11.09 4.95 -15.29
CA SER A 136 -10.35 6.21 -15.29
C SER A 136 -10.74 7.03 -16.53
N ALA A 137 -10.79 8.36 -16.42
CA ALA A 137 -11.25 9.24 -17.51
C ALA A 137 -10.41 9.14 -18.80
N ASN A 138 -9.18 8.66 -18.70
CA ASN A 138 -8.26 8.42 -19.82
C ASN A 138 -8.32 6.98 -20.37
N GLY A 139 -9.20 6.13 -19.84
CA GLY A 139 -9.34 4.72 -20.21
C GLY A 139 -8.15 3.83 -19.83
N SER A 140 -7.21 4.32 -19.01
CA SER A 140 -5.97 3.59 -18.70
C SER A 140 -6.10 2.59 -17.55
N GLY A 141 -7.26 2.50 -16.91
CA GLY A 141 -7.44 1.65 -15.73
C GLY A 141 -8.72 1.95 -14.97
N MET A 142 -8.68 1.63 -13.67
CA MET A 142 -9.77 1.85 -12.73
C MET A 142 -9.28 2.77 -11.62
N ASP A 143 -10.04 3.81 -11.33
CA ASP A 143 -9.82 4.73 -10.22
C ASP A 143 -10.79 4.37 -9.09
N ALA A 144 -10.29 4.37 -7.85
CA ALA A 144 -11.11 4.11 -6.66
C ALA A 144 -11.78 5.40 -6.17
N TYR A 145 -13.05 5.30 -5.79
CA TYR A 145 -13.85 6.40 -5.26
C TYR A 145 -14.54 5.99 -3.98
N ARG A 146 -14.80 6.95 -3.09
CA ARG A 146 -15.69 6.78 -1.94
C ARG A 146 -16.54 8.02 -1.76
N GLY A 147 -17.86 7.87 -1.71
CA GLY A 147 -18.78 9.01 -1.63
C GLY A 147 -18.63 10.00 -2.79
N GLY A 148 -18.29 9.50 -3.99
CA GLY A 148 -18.09 10.32 -5.19
C GLY A 148 -16.75 11.06 -5.28
N ARG A 149 -15.87 10.95 -4.28
CA ARG A 149 -14.53 11.55 -4.29
C ARG A 149 -13.48 10.50 -4.65
N PRO A 150 -12.49 10.80 -5.52
CA PRO A 150 -11.39 9.89 -5.79
C PRO A 150 -10.59 9.64 -4.50
N LEU A 151 -10.25 8.38 -4.26
CA LEU A 151 -9.49 7.97 -3.09
C LEU A 151 -7.99 8.23 -3.30
N PRO A 152 -7.29 8.78 -2.30
CA PRO A 152 -5.83 8.75 -2.27
C PRO A 152 -5.31 7.33 -2.01
N LEU A 153 -3.99 7.15 -2.11
CA LEU A 153 -3.32 5.89 -1.75
C LEU A 153 -3.53 5.53 -0.27
N ALA A 154 -3.66 6.52 0.62
CA ALA A 154 -3.74 6.29 2.05
C ALA A 154 -4.65 7.29 2.77
N LEU A 155 -5.18 6.89 3.92
CA LEU A 155 -5.72 7.79 4.93
C LEU A 155 -4.71 7.87 6.07
N ARG A 156 -4.18 9.06 6.32
CA ARG A 156 -3.07 9.26 7.24
C ARG A 156 -3.55 9.82 8.56
N LYS A 157 -3.08 9.27 9.67
CA LYS A 157 -3.37 9.82 11.01
C LYS A 157 -2.57 11.10 11.28
N TYR A 158 -1.35 11.16 10.77
CA TYR A 158 -0.46 12.31 10.90
C TYR A 158 -0.03 12.83 9.51
N PRO A 159 -0.95 13.41 8.72
CA PRO A 159 -0.67 13.75 7.32
C PRO A 159 0.46 14.80 7.16
N HIS A 160 0.63 15.71 8.12
CA HIS A 160 1.71 16.69 8.12
C HIS A 160 3.11 16.05 8.26
N VAL A 161 3.20 14.90 8.94
CA VAL A 161 4.46 14.15 9.08
C VAL A 161 4.90 13.62 7.72
N HIS A 162 3.97 13.07 6.92
CA HIS A 162 4.28 12.57 5.58
C HIS A 162 4.79 13.67 4.64
N VAL A 163 4.23 14.88 4.73
CA VAL A 163 4.74 16.04 3.98
C VAL A 163 6.18 16.39 4.39
N GLN A 164 6.47 16.35 5.70
CA GLN A 164 7.82 16.61 6.21
C GLN A 164 8.81 15.52 5.80
N MET A 165 8.42 14.24 5.91
CA MET A 165 9.20 13.09 5.46
C MET A 165 9.57 13.20 3.99
N ARG A 166 8.60 13.56 3.13
CA ARG A 166 8.85 13.77 1.69
C ARG A 166 9.81 14.93 1.42
N ASN A 167 9.70 16.03 2.15
CA ASN A 167 10.62 17.15 2.01
C ASN A 167 12.05 16.78 2.45
N GLU A 168 12.20 16.01 3.52
CA GLU A 168 13.49 15.49 3.99
C GLU A 168 14.10 14.51 2.99
N PHE A 169 13.30 13.58 2.47
CA PHE A 169 13.69 12.66 1.42
C PHE A 169 14.22 13.40 0.20
N MET A 170 13.47 14.38 -0.31
CA MET A 170 13.87 15.17 -1.47
C MET A 170 15.15 15.99 -1.24
N ALA A 171 15.37 16.48 -0.02
CA ALA A 171 16.62 17.15 0.34
C ALA A 171 17.82 16.19 0.30
N LEU A 172 17.65 14.94 0.73
CA LEU A 172 18.69 13.90 0.66
C LEU A 172 19.00 13.51 -0.78
N ILE A 173 17.97 13.35 -1.63
CA ILE A 173 18.15 13.12 -3.06
C ILE A 173 18.93 14.26 -3.72
N ALA A 174 18.57 15.52 -3.42
CA ALA A 174 19.29 16.69 -3.93
C ALA A 174 20.75 16.75 -3.46
N ALA A 175 21.07 16.16 -2.31
CA ALA A 175 22.43 16.01 -1.79
C ALA A 175 23.18 14.79 -2.36
N GLY A 176 22.58 14.02 -3.28
CA GLY A 176 23.21 12.88 -3.95
C GLY A 176 23.12 11.56 -3.19
N VAL A 177 22.24 11.44 -2.19
CA VAL A 177 21.99 10.17 -1.50
C VAL A 177 21.10 9.27 -2.37
N ALA A 178 21.43 7.97 -2.44
CA ALA A 178 20.61 6.99 -3.16
C ALA A 178 19.20 6.87 -2.56
N ALA A 179 18.18 6.58 -3.37
CA ALA A 179 16.79 6.62 -2.92
C ALA A 179 16.48 5.62 -1.78
N VAL A 180 17.03 4.42 -1.84
CA VAL A 180 16.92 3.41 -0.77
C VAL A 180 17.50 3.95 0.55
N ASP A 181 18.72 4.48 0.51
CA ASP A 181 19.39 5.03 1.70
C ASP A 181 18.67 6.27 2.24
N ALA A 182 18.12 7.12 1.35
CA ALA A 182 17.36 8.30 1.73
C ALA A 182 16.06 7.90 2.44
N ARG A 183 15.31 6.94 1.89
CA ARG A 183 14.10 6.39 2.52
C ARG A 183 14.41 5.82 3.90
N ASP A 184 15.41 4.94 4.00
CA ASP A 184 15.73 4.26 5.26
C ASP A 184 16.16 5.25 6.36
N ARG A 185 16.86 6.33 5.99
CA ARG A 185 17.22 7.41 6.93
C ARG A 185 16.00 8.19 7.42
N VAL A 186 15.11 8.59 6.51
CA VAL A 186 13.87 9.30 6.86
C VAL A 186 13.00 8.42 7.75
N ASP A 187 12.81 7.15 7.38
CA ASP A 187 12.01 6.19 8.16
C ASP A 187 12.58 6.01 9.57
N ALA A 188 13.91 5.88 9.71
CA ALA A 188 14.55 5.75 11.03
C ALA A 188 14.35 7.01 11.90
N ASN A 189 14.46 8.20 11.31
CA ASN A 189 14.27 9.47 12.02
C ASN A 189 12.82 9.63 12.51
N TRP A 190 11.86 9.31 11.65
CA TRP A 190 10.44 9.52 11.94
C TRP A 190 9.80 8.40 12.75
N ALA A 191 10.28 7.16 12.66
CA ALA A 191 9.82 6.08 13.55
C ALA A 191 9.98 6.46 15.02
N ALA A 192 11.11 7.09 15.40
CA ALA A 192 11.35 7.56 16.76
C ALA A 192 10.43 8.74 17.16
N ALA A 193 10.06 9.60 16.21
CA ALA A 193 9.18 10.73 16.44
C ALA A 193 7.71 10.29 16.59
N LEU A 194 7.24 9.41 15.71
CA LEU A 194 5.88 8.85 15.76
C LEU A 194 5.63 8.07 17.05
N LEU A 195 6.61 7.33 17.55
CA LEU A 195 6.53 6.66 18.87
C LEU A 195 6.27 7.63 20.03
N LYS A 196 6.68 8.90 19.92
CA LYS A 196 6.39 9.91 20.95
C LYS A 196 4.99 10.50 20.82
N LEU A 197 4.44 10.50 19.61
CA LEU A 197 3.05 10.92 19.35
C LEU A 197 2.05 9.84 19.81
N GLU A 198 2.49 8.58 19.87
CA GLU A 198 1.68 7.44 20.31
C GLU A 198 2.35 6.65 21.46
N PRO A 199 2.29 7.16 22.70
CA PRO A 199 2.90 6.48 23.84
C PRO A 199 2.25 5.12 24.17
N THR A 200 1.03 4.88 23.70
CA THR A 200 0.32 3.59 23.81
C THR A 200 0.42 2.86 22.46
N ARG A 201 1.14 1.73 22.45
CA ARG A 201 1.61 0.95 21.29
C ARG A 201 0.56 0.38 20.32
N GLU A 202 -0.70 0.78 20.40
CA GLU A 202 -1.71 0.26 19.48
C GLU A 202 -2.18 1.37 18.55
N PRO A 203 -1.76 1.34 17.26
CA PRO A 203 -1.95 2.47 16.35
C PRO A 203 -3.43 2.85 16.15
N PHE A 204 -4.34 1.91 16.42
CA PHE A 204 -5.78 2.09 16.25
C PHE A 204 -6.62 1.24 17.22
N LEU A 205 -6.36 1.24 18.53
CA LEU A 205 -7.37 0.71 19.46
C LEU A 205 -8.55 1.68 19.61
N LEU A 206 -9.72 1.24 19.14
CA LEU A 206 -11.03 1.59 19.66
C LEU A 206 -11.76 0.28 19.94
#